data_AF-A0A2M8F4K7-F1
#
_entry.id   AF-A0A2M8F4K7-F1
#
_cell.length_a   1.000
_cell.length_b   1.000
_cell.length_c   1.000
_cell.angle_alpha   90.00
_cell.angle_beta   90.00
_cell.angle_gamma   90.00
#
_symmetry.space_group_name_H-M   'P 1'
#
loop_
_entity.id
_entity.type
_entity.pdbx_description
1 polymer ?
#
loop_
_entity_poly.entity_id
_entity_poly.type
_entity_poly.pdbx_seq_one_letter_code
_entity_poly.pdbx_strand_id
1 'polypeptide(L)'
;MKILYFIQKQHFFVILFILFCLLYILLQPSLRSSFHSFLRPQSLEYLISESINNGHIPAQLFWEVRERYAPGIIVFNREGIDKRTILEIPIRSKLMSIIQEHYLFLTFESQEWKSYEMLTDLNDLTSMSASLTPLCQTVIFQTDTDLICLTPQKEVLTAFIKSIEEMKQANGFFDYNKHDTQLLENKNWLVLSVITK
;
A
#
# COMPACT_ATOMS: atom_id res chain seq x y z
N MET A 1 16.48 21.88 -54.50
CA MET A 1 16.15 22.28 -53.11
C MET A 1 14.91 21.59 -52.52
N LYS A 2 13.80 21.38 -53.25
CA LYS A 2 12.57 20.77 -52.69
C LYS A 2 12.70 19.29 -52.27
N ILE A 3 13.52 18.50 -52.97
CA ILE A 3 13.71 17.06 -52.70
C ILE A 3 14.51 16.82 -51.40
N LEU A 4 15.58 17.60 -51.15
CA LEU A 4 16.34 17.52 -49.91
C LEU A 4 15.50 17.87 -48.67
N TYR A 5 14.63 18.87 -48.79
CA TYR A 5 13.70 19.26 -47.73
C TYR A 5 12.66 18.18 -47.44
N PHE A 6 12.18 17.47 -48.48
CA PHE A 6 11.25 16.36 -48.35
C PHE A 6 11.89 15.14 -47.67
N ILE A 7 13.14 14.81 -48.02
CA ILE A 7 13.92 13.71 -47.41
C ILE A 7 14.19 14.01 -45.93
N GLN A 8 14.62 15.24 -45.58
CA GLN A 8 14.77 15.66 -44.18
C GLN A 8 13.46 15.56 -43.39
N LYS A 9 12.33 15.90 -44.01
CA LYS A 9 11.01 15.82 -43.38
C LYS A 9 10.60 14.37 -43.11
N GLN A 10 10.88 13.44 -44.02
CA GLN A 10 10.63 12.00 -43.81
C GLN A 10 11.51 11.42 -42.69
N HIS A 11 12.81 11.74 -42.65
CA HIS A 11 13.68 11.28 -41.56
C HIS A 11 13.24 11.81 -40.19
N PHE A 12 12.77 13.05 -40.11
CA PHE A 12 12.23 13.62 -38.88
C PHE A 12 11.05 12.80 -38.35
N PHE A 13 10.08 12.43 -39.21
CA PHE A 13 8.94 11.63 -38.78
C PHE A 13 9.32 10.20 -38.37
N VAL A 14 10.31 9.59 -39.03
CA VAL A 14 10.83 8.27 -38.64
C VAL A 14 11.51 8.34 -37.27
N ILE A 15 12.35 9.35 -37.04
CA ILE A 15 13.01 9.56 -35.74
C ILE A 15 11.96 9.80 -34.64
N LEU A 16 10.97 10.65 -34.91
CA LEU A 16 9.89 10.94 -33.96
C LEU A 16 9.07 9.69 -33.63
N PHE A 17 8.77 8.86 -34.63
CA PHE A 17 8.05 7.60 -34.43
C PHE A 17 8.85 6.62 -33.57
N ILE A 18 10.15 6.45 -33.86
CA ILE A 18 11.04 5.62 -33.04
C ILE A 18 11.09 6.15 -31.60
N LEU A 19 11.22 7.46 -31.42
CA LEU A 19 11.23 8.09 -30.10
C LEU A 19 9.91 7.84 -29.35
N PHE A 20 8.77 7.94 -30.04
CA PHE A 20 7.46 7.67 -29.46
C PHE A 20 7.30 6.20 -29.06
N CYS A 21 7.75 5.26 -29.90
CA CYS A 21 7.78 3.83 -29.56
C CYS A 21 8.68 3.54 -28.35
N LEU A 22 9.88 4.14 -28.30
CA LEU A 22 10.77 4.01 -27.14
C LEU A 22 10.14 4.60 -25.87
N LEU A 23 9.50 5.77 -25.96
CA LEU A 23 8.81 6.39 -24.85
C LEU A 23 7.66 5.49 -24.36
N TYR A 24 6.86 4.95 -25.27
CA TYR A 24 5.77 4.03 -24.95
C TYR A 24 6.27 2.77 -24.23
N ILE A 25 7.35 2.15 -24.72
CA ILE A 25 7.98 0.98 -24.10
C ILE A 25 8.51 1.33 -22.69
N LEU A 26 9.21 2.46 -22.54
CA LEU A 26 9.74 2.89 -21.24
C LEU A 26 8.65 3.27 -20.23
N LEU A 27 7.50 3.75 -20.71
CA LEU A 27 6.34 4.10 -19.89
C LEU A 27 5.43 2.90 -19.58
N GLN A 28 5.68 1.71 -20.15
CA GLN A 28 4.89 0.53 -19.83
C GLN A 28 5.05 0.14 -18.35
N PRO A 29 3.95 -0.05 -17.61
CA PRO A 29 3.99 -0.44 -16.19
C PRO A 29 4.75 -1.75 -15.95
N SER A 30 4.67 -2.69 -16.88
CA SER A 30 5.33 -4.01 -16.80
C SER A 30 6.86 -3.88 -16.80
N LEU A 31 7.42 -3.15 -17.76
CA LEU A 31 8.88 -2.90 -17.83
C LEU A 31 9.37 -2.08 -16.63
N ARG A 32 8.58 -1.09 -16.20
CA ARG A 32 8.84 -0.34 -14.98
C ARG A 32 8.96 -1.31 -13.79
N SER A 33 7.98 -2.19 -13.58
CA SER A 33 7.99 -3.12 -12.44
C SER A 33 9.24 -4.04 -12.39
N SER A 34 9.81 -4.43 -13.54
CA SER A 34 11.04 -5.22 -13.62
C SER A 34 12.31 -4.42 -13.30
N PHE A 35 12.43 -3.20 -13.81
CA PHE A 35 13.57 -2.30 -13.50
C PHE A 35 13.55 -1.80 -12.05
N HIS A 36 12.37 -1.70 -11.43
CA HIS A 36 12.21 -1.22 -10.06
C HIS A 36 12.51 -2.28 -8.98
N SER A 37 12.86 -3.52 -9.34
CA SER A 37 13.22 -4.57 -8.37
C SER A 37 14.37 -4.16 -7.43
N PHE A 38 15.35 -3.41 -7.94
CA PHE A 38 16.44 -2.85 -7.15
C PHE A 38 16.00 -1.74 -6.18
N LEU A 39 14.92 -1.03 -6.50
CA LEU A 39 14.40 0.09 -5.72
C LEU A 39 13.41 -0.36 -4.62
N ARG A 40 12.90 -1.60 -4.68
CA ARG A 40 11.95 -2.12 -3.68
C ARG A 40 12.53 -2.07 -2.26
N PRO A 41 13.72 -2.63 -1.99
CA PRO A 41 14.29 -2.60 -0.64
C PRO A 41 14.53 -1.17 -0.17
N GLN A 42 15.02 -0.29 -1.04
CA GLN A 42 15.26 1.12 -0.72
C GLN A 42 13.97 1.86 -0.36
N SER A 43 12.87 1.60 -1.07
CA SER A 43 11.58 2.23 -0.79
C SER A 43 11.00 1.81 0.57
N LEU A 44 11.17 0.54 0.94
CA LEU A 44 10.74 0.04 2.24
C LEU A 44 11.61 0.57 3.38
N GLU A 45 12.93 0.57 3.21
CA GLU A 45 13.85 1.16 4.18
C GLU A 45 13.60 2.67 4.34
N TYR A 46 13.24 3.36 3.25
CA TYR A 46 12.83 4.77 3.31
C TYR A 46 11.56 4.97 4.14
N LEU A 47 10.51 4.16 3.93
CA LEU A 47 9.31 4.19 4.76
C LEU A 47 9.64 3.96 6.25
N ILE A 48 10.48 2.97 6.56
CA ILE A 48 10.89 2.66 7.93
C ILE A 48 11.65 3.84 8.55
N SER A 49 12.63 4.38 7.83
CA SER A 49 13.43 5.52 8.28
C SER A 49 12.57 6.75 8.52
N GLU A 50 11.66 7.08 7.61
CA GLU A 50 10.74 8.21 7.77
C GLU A 50 9.80 7.99 8.95
N SER A 51 9.34 6.75 9.17
CA SER A 51 8.48 6.43 10.31
C SER A 51 9.20 6.68 11.65
N ILE A 52 10.47 6.26 11.73
CA ILE A 52 11.32 6.49 12.92
C ILE A 52 11.58 8.00 13.11
N ASN A 53 11.94 8.71 12.04
CA ASN A 53 12.30 10.14 12.10
C ASN A 53 11.10 11.02 12.46
N ASN A 54 9.92 10.74 11.91
CA ASN A 54 8.72 11.54 12.11
C ASN A 54 7.91 11.09 13.35
N GLY A 55 8.29 9.97 13.98
CA GLY A 55 7.61 9.41 15.14
C GLY A 55 6.21 8.86 14.84
N HIS A 56 5.86 8.63 13.58
CA HIS A 56 4.61 7.99 13.14
C HIS A 56 4.78 7.44 11.72
N ILE A 57 4.00 6.44 11.32
CA ILE A 57 4.00 5.96 9.93
C ILE A 57 3.26 6.96 9.05
N PRO A 58 3.89 7.58 8.03
CA PRO A 58 3.18 8.49 7.14
C PRO A 58 2.28 7.70 6.17
N ALA A 59 0.95 7.86 6.28
CA ALA A 59 -0.02 7.03 5.55
C ALA A 59 0.12 7.13 4.03
N GLN A 60 0.32 8.34 3.50
CA GLN A 60 0.52 8.55 2.07
C GLN A 60 1.78 7.82 1.57
N LEU A 61 2.89 7.95 2.30
CA LEU A 61 4.14 7.27 1.94
C LEU A 61 3.99 5.75 1.98
N PHE A 62 3.26 5.22 2.95
CA PHE A 62 2.97 3.79 3.04
C PHE A 62 2.33 3.25 1.76
N TRP A 63 1.28 3.90 1.23
CA TRP A 63 0.63 3.44 0.00
C TRP A 63 1.49 3.65 -1.25
N GLU A 64 2.20 4.77 -1.35
CA GLU A 64 3.14 5.01 -2.46
C GLU A 64 4.21 3.92 -2.52
N VAL A 65 4.73 3.51 -1.35
CA VAL A 65 5.71 2.43 -1.24
C VAL A 65 5.06 1.09 -1.55
N ARG A 66 3.85 0.80 -1.04
CA ARG A 66 3.11 -0.44 -1.35
C ARG A 66 2.97 -0.67 -2.86
N GLU A 67 2.51 0.35 -3.58
CA GLU A 67 2.27 0.26 -5.03
C GLU A 67 3.57 0.16 -5.84
N ARG A 68 4.64 0.80 -5.36
CA ARG A 68 5.96 0.76 -5.99
C ARG A 68 6.72 -0.53 -5.71
N TYR A 69 6.59 -1.06 -4.49
CA TYR A 69 7.33 -2.22 -4.00
C TYR A 69 6.93 -3.45 -4.80
N ALA A 70 5.63 -3.77 -4.85
CA ALA A 70 5.15 -4.89 -5.62
C ALA A 70 3.73 -4.60 -6.13
N PRO A 71 3.57 -4.20 -7.41
CA PRO A 71 2.25 -3.94 -7.97
C PRO A 71 1.31 -5.12 -7.75
N GLY A 72 0.09 -4.83 -7.31
CA GLY A 72 -0.87 -5.83 -6.86
C GLY A 72 -2.29 -5.51 -7.29
N ILE A 73 -3.22 -6.34 -6.84
CA ILE A 73 -4.64 -6.19 -7.03
C ILE A 73 -5.21 -5.47 -5.81
N ILE A 74 -5.98 -4.42 -6.06
CA ILE A 74 -6.77 -3.71 -5.05
C ILE A 74 -8.22 -4.17 -5.16
N VAL A 75 -8.81 -4.61 -4.05
CA VAL A 75 -10.25 -4.86 -3.94
C VAL A 75 -10.82 -3.90 -2.92
N PHE A 76 -11.76 -3.06 -3.36
CA PHE A 76 -12.44 -2.09 -2.52
C PHE A 76 -13.94 -2.33 -2.59
N ASN A 77 -14.60 -2.39 -1.43
CA ASN A 77 -16.05 -2.41 -1.33
C ASN A 77 -16.51 -1.52 -0.17
N ARG A 78 -17.28 -0.47 -0.49
CA ARG A 78 -17.88 0.43 0.50
C ARG A 78 -18.80 -0.28 1.49
N GLU A 79 -19.51 -1.30 1.02
CA GLU A 79 -20.42 -2.13 1.82
C GLU A 79 -19.68 -3.23 2.61
N GLY A 80 -18.35 -3.23 2.55
CA GLY A 80 -17.50 -4.19 3.20
C GLY A 80 -17.20 -5.40 2.31
N ILE A 81 -16.11 -6.08 2.64
CA ILE A 81 -15.67 -7.29 1.95
C ILE A 81 -16.07 -8.50 2.79
N ASP A 82 -16.74 -9.49 2.18
CA ASP A 82 -17.05 -10.74 2.86
C ASP A 82 -15.75 -11.43 3.27
N LYS A 83 -15.52 -11.56 4.57
CA LYS A 83 -14.28 -12.14 5.09
C LYS A 83 -14.14 -13.62 4.71
N ARG A 84 -15.23 -14.29 4.33
CA ARG A 84 -15.22 -15.67 3.84
C ARG A 84 -14.52 -15.79 2.49
N THR A 85 -14.49 -14.75 1.66
CA THR A 85 -13.77 -14.78 0.38
C THR A 85 -12.26 -14.63 0.53
N ILE A 86 -11.76 -14.37 1.76
CA ILE A 86 -10.33 -14.15 2.07
C ILE A 86 -9.70 -15.41 2.70
N LEU A 87 -10.50 -16.48 2.92
CA LEU A 87 -10.15 -17.68 3.69
C LEU A 87 -9.03 -18.57 3.09
N GLU A 88 -8.46 -18.23 1.94
CA GLU A 88 -7.42 -19.05 1.27
C GLU A 88 -5.98 -18.54 1.48
N ILE A 89 -5.78 -17.45 2.22
CA ILE A 89 -4.44 -16.86 2.39
C ILE A 89 -3.84 -17.30 3.73
N PRO A 90 -2.57 -17.79 3.77
CA PRO A 90 -1.85 -18.05 5.01
C PRO A 90 -1.42 -16.72 5.65
N ILE A 91 -2.40 -15.91 6.05
CA ILE A 91 -2.17 -14.88 7.03
C ILE A 91 -2.16 -15.62 8.35
N ARG A 92 -1.03 -15.59 9.05
CA ARG A 92 -0.84 -16.19 10.38
C ARG A 92 -2.16 -16.09 11.15
N SER A 93 -2.75 -17.22 11.53
CA SER A 93 -4.12 -17.35 12.07
C SER A 93 -4.51 -16.30 13.14
N LYS A 94 -3.53 -15.71 13.81
CA LYS A 94 -3.64 -14.59 14.75
C LYS A 94 -4.03 -13.23 14.14
N LEU A 95 -3.69 -12.93 12.89
CA LEU A 95 -4.17 -11.72 12.20
C LEU A 95 -5.62 -11.88 11.73
N MET A 96 -6.06 -13.11 11.48
CA MET A 96 -7.46 -13.38 11.10
C MET A 96 -8.45 -13.01 12.20
N SER A 97 -8.14 -13.27 13.47
CA SER A 97 -9.03 -12.87 14.57
C SER A 97 -9.22 -11.34 14.59
N ILE A 98 -8.12 -10.60 14.39
CA ILE A 98 -8.18 -9.14 14.30
C ILE A 98 -9.06 -8.70 13.11
N ILE A 99 -8.83 -9.28 11.93
CA ILE A 99 -9.59 -8.92 10.72
C ILE A 99 -11.07 -9.26 10.88
N GLN A 100 -11.40 -10.35 11.58
CA GLN A 100 -12.79 -10.76 11.84
C GLN A 100 -13.54 -9.82 12.77
N GLU A 101 -12.86 -9.07 13.63
CA GLU A 101 -13.48 -8.14 14.57
C GLU A 101 -13.81 -6.77 13.97
N HIS A 102 -13.21 -6.41 12.83
CA HIS A 102 -13.28 -5.04 12.28
C HIS A 102 -13.96 -4.97 10.91
N TYR A 103 -14.44 -3.78 10.52
CA TYR A 103 -15.14 -3.61 9.25
C TYR A 103 -14.13 -3.53 8.09
N LEU A 104 -13.89 -4.66 7.42
CA LEU A 104 -12.96 -4.73 6.28
C LEU A 104 -13.60 -4.19 5.01
N PHE A 105 -12.97 -3.21 4.37
CA PHE A 105 -13.51 -2.59 3.16
C PHE A 105 -12.49 -2.52 2.01
N LEU A 106 -11.21 -2.74 2.30
CA LEU A 106 -10.15 -2.65 1.30
C LEU A 106 -9.08 -3.72 1.55
N THR A 107 -8.69 -4.41 0.48
CA THR A 107 -7.56 -5.32 0.48
C THR A 107 -6.61 -4.99 -0.67
N PHE A 108 -5.34 -5.25 -0.43
CA PHE A 108 -4.29 -5.21 -1.44
C PHE A 108 -3.53 -6.53 -1.39
N GLU A 109 -3.30 -7.14 -2.55
CA GLU A 109 -2.51 -8.35 -2.66
C GLU A 109 -1.60 -8.31 -3.88
N SER A 110 -0.30 -8.52 -3.63
CA SER A 110 0.69 -8.86 -4.62
C SER A 110 1.45 -10.12 -4.18
N GLN A 111 2.44 -10.53 -4.95
CA GLN A 111 3.29 -11.68 -4.61
C GLN A 111 4.04 -11.46 -3.28
N GLU A 112 4.43 -10.22 -2.98
CA GLU A 112 5.35 -9.89 -1.88
C GLU A 112 4.69 -9.02 -0.80
N TRP A 113 3.49 -8.48 -1.04
CA TRP A 113 2.85 -7.54 -0.12
C TRP A 113 1.35 -7.80 -0.04
N LYS A 114 0.87 -7.96 1.19
CA LYS A 114 -0.55 -8.12 1.51
C LYS A 114 -0.98 -7.10 2.53
N SER A 115 -2.09 -6.41 2.30
CA SER A 115 -2.63 -5.42 3.23
C SER A 115 -4.15 -5.52 3.34
N TYR A 116 -4.64 -5.26 4.55
CA TYR A 116 -6.04 -5.32 4.96
C TYR A 116 -6.36 -4.01 5.68
N GLU A 117 -7.37 -3.33 5.18
CA GLU A 117 -7.71 -1.99 5.61
C GLU A 117 -9.16 -1.95 6.07
N MET A 118 -9.34 -1.52 7.32
CA MET A 118 -10.57 -1.71 8.08
C MET A 118 -10.97 -0.42 8.80
N LEU A 119 -12.27 -0.26 9.05
CA LEU A 119 -12.78 0.73 9.99
C LEU A 119 -12.84 0.12 11.39
N THR A 120 -12.36 0.88 12.37
CA THR A 120 -12.33 0.49 13.78
C THR A 120 -12.81 1.65 14.66
N ASP A 121 -13.36 1.33 15.83
CA ASP A 121 -13.64 2.31 16.90
C ASP A 121 -12.42 2.55 17.81
N LEU A 122 -11.32 1.81 17.58
CA LEU A 122 -10.09 1.93 18.34
C LEU A 122 -9.34 3.20 17.95
N ASN A 123 -8.77 3.88 18.95
CA ASN A 123 -7.91 5.05 18.74
C ASN A 123 -6.41 4.69 18.72
N ASP A 124 -6.06 3.52 19.24
CA ASP A 124 -4.69 3.05 19.40
C ASP A 124 -4.62 1.51 19.30
N LEU A 125 -3.40 1.00 19.13
CA LEU A 125 -3.07 -0.42 19.01
C LEU A 125 -2.90 -1.10 20.37
N THR A 126 -3.06 -0.40 21.50
CA THR A 126 -2.81 -0.95 22.84
C THR A 126 -3.71 -2.15 23.11
N SER A 127 -4.99 -2.05 22.75
CA SER A 127 -5.96 -3.15 22.86
C SER A 127 -5.62 -4.36 21.98
N MET A 128 -4.85 -4.14 20.91
CA MET A 128 -4.44 -5.15 19.94
C MET A 128 -3.04 -5.71 20.21
N SER A 129 -2.30 -5.11 21.14
CA SER A 129 -0.92 -5.47 21.47
C SER A 129 -0.76 -6.94 21.86
N ALA A 130 -1.73 -7.51 22.58
CA ALA A 130 -1.74 -8.92 22.95
C ALA A 130 -1.79 -9.86 21.73
N SER A 131 -2.35 -9.40 20.61
CA SER A 131 -2.46 -10.14 19.36
C SER A 131 -1.30 -9.86 18.41
N LEU A 132 -0.82 -8.60 18.37
CA LEU A 132 0.23 -8.14 17.45
C LEU A 132 1.65 -8.42 17.96
N THR A 133 1.95 -8.11 19.22
CA THR A 133 3.30 -8.24 19.78
C THR A 133 3.86 -9.67 19.69
N PRO A 134 3.08 -10.74 19.94
CA PRO A 134 3.57 -12.12 19.79
C PRO A 134 3.89 -12.52 18.33
N LEU A 135 3.56 -11.70 17.34
CA LEU A 135 3.93 -11.92 15.93
C LEU A 135 5.31 -11.37 15.61
N CYS A 136 5.82 -10.47 16.45
CA CYS A 136 7.09 -9.78 16.28
C CYS A 136 8.23 -10.60 16.91
N GLN A 137 9.26 -10.85 16.11
CA GLN A 137 10.57 -11.27 16.59
C GLN A 137 11.39 -10.05 17.04
N THR A 138 11.38 -8.99 16.23
CA THR A 138 12.12 -7.75 16.48
C THR A 138 11.22 -6.57 16.16
N VAL A 139 10.94 -5.71 17.15
CA VAL A 139 10.25 -4.44 16.92
C VAL A 139 11.24 -3.45 16.31
N ILE A 140 10.87 -2.87 15.16
CA ILE A 140 11.68 -1.85 14.46
C ILE A 140 11.23 -0.45 14.88
N PHE A 141 9.92 -0.24 14.93
CA PHE A 141 9.29 1.03 15.28
C PHE A 141 7.96 0.76 15.97
N GLN A 142 7.65 1.50 17.05
CA GLN A 142 6.40 1.35 17.77
C GLN A 142 6.01 2.65 18.48
N THR A 143 4.73 2.98 18.37
CA THR A 143 4.01 3.99 19.18
C THR A 143 2.70 3.36 19.66
N ASP A 144 1.83 4.16 20.28
CA ASP A 144 0.49 3.71 20.63
C ASP A 144 -0.36 3.44 19.36
N THR A 145 -0.10 4.13 18.25
CA THR A 145 -0.90 4.04 17.01
C THR A 145 -0.22 3.31 15.87
N ASP A 146 1.08 3.03 15.96
CA ASP A 146 1.89 2.51 14.86
C ASP A 146 2.80 1.38 15.33
N LEU A 147 3.01 0.38 14.46
CA LEU A 147 3.91 -0.74 14.69
C LEU A 147 4.55 -1.15 13.36
N ILE A 148 5.88 -1.27 13.37
CA ILE A 148 6.66 -1.97 12.36
C ILE A 148 7.54 -2.99 13.08
N CYS A 149 7.45 -4.26 12.69
CA CYS A 149 8.31 -5.28 13.26
C CYS A 149 8.70 -6.36 12.24
N LEU A 150 9.83 -7.00 12.48
CA LEU A 150 10.22 -8.22 11.80
C LEU A 150 9.56 -9.40 12.47
N THR A 151 8.97 -10.26 11.66
CA THR A 151 8.36 -11.49 12.11
C THR A 151 9.39 -12.63 12.15
N PRO A 152 9.12 -13.75 12.85
CA PRO A 152 10.00 -14.93 12.82
C PRO A 152 10.25 -15.54 11.42
N GLN A 153 9.42 -15.23 10.43
CA GLN A 153 9.61 -15.65 9.03
C GLN A 153 10.38 -14.61 8.20
N LYS A 154 10.98 -13.60 8.84
CA LYS A 154 11.69 -12.47 8.21
C LYS A 154 10.79 -11.58 7.34
N GLU A 155 9.50 -11.57 7.60
CA GLU A 155 8.55 -10.67 6.96
C GLU A 155 8.52 -9.34 7.74
N VAL A 156 8.16 -8.26 7.07
CA VAL A 156 7.88 -6.98 7.74
C VAL A 156 6.37 -6.90 7.99
N LEU A 157 5.98 -6.92 9.27
CA LEU A 157 4.63 -6.63 9.70
C LEU A 157 4.52 -5.13 9.99
N THR A 158 3.53 -4.50 9.37
CA THR A 158 3.17 -3.11 9.62
C THR A 158 1.72 -3.05 10.07
N ALA A 159 1.45 -2.35 11.17
CA ALA A 159 0.11 -2.06 11.66
C ALA A 159 0.02 -0.59 12.06
N PHE A 160 -1.06 0.10 11.70
CA PHE A 160 -1.30 1.44 12.22
C PHE A 160 -2.78 1.82 12.23
N ILE A 161 -3.12 2.77 13.10
CA ILE A 161 -4.44 3.39 13.18
C ILE A 161 -4.30 4.89 12.89
N LYS A 162 -5.00 5.38 11.88
CA LYS A 162 -5.08 6.82 11.56
C LYS A 162 -6.51 7.35 11.68
N SER A 163 -6.64 8.63 11.99
CA SER A 163 -7.94 9.30 11.94
C SER A 163 -8.47 9.37 10.50
N ILE A 164 -9.80 9.40 10.34
CA ILE A 164 -10.40 9.60 9.02
C ILE A 164 -10.00 10.94 8.40
N GLU A 165 -9.78 11.98 9.22
CA GLU A 165 -9.32 13.28 8.73
C GLU A 165 -7.93 13.23 8.09
N GLU A 166 -7.02 12.43 8.65
CA GLU A 166 -5.72 12.17 8.04
C GLU A 166 -5.88 11.39 6.73
N MET A 167 -6.72 10.35 6.73
CA MET A 167 -6.91 9.48 5.56
C MET A 167 -7.58 10.20 4.38
N LYS A 168 -8.43 11.20 4.64
CA LYS A 168 -8.97 12.12 3.61
C LYS A 168 -7.89 12.81 2.80
N GLN A 169 -6.74 13.11 3.41
CA GLN A 169 -5.62 13.77 2.75
C GLN A 169 -4.69 12.77 2.07
N ALA A 170 -4.61 11.55 2.61
CA ALA A 170 -3.65 10.55 2.16
C ALA A 170 -4.18 9.62 1.04
N ASN A 171 -5.50 9.44 0.90
CA ASN A 171 -6.12 8.66 -0.19
C ASN A 171 -7.46 9.24 -0.67
N GLY A 172 -8.04 8.59 -1.69
CA GLY A 172 -9.36 8.93 -2.23
C GLY A 172 -10.32 7.74 -2.38
N PHE A 173 -10.30 6.76 -1.46
CA PHE A 173 -11.17 5.58 -1.55
C PHE A 173 -12.65 5.90 -1.25
N PHE A 174 -12.90 6.76 -0.27
CA PHE A 174 -14.24 7.26 0.04
C PHE A 174 -14.47 8.61 -0.63
N ASP A 175 -15.73 8.90 -0.96
CA ASP A 175 -16.09 10.18 -1.57
C ASP A 175 -16.46 11.26 -0.53
N TYR A 176 -16.56 10.85 0.74
CA TYR A 176 -16.90 11.69 1.89
C TYR A 176 -18.20 12.48 1.72
N ASN A 177 -19.12 11.97 0.89
CA ASN A 177 -20.48 12.48 0.78
C ASN A 177 -21.31 12.09 2.03
N LYS A 178 -22.60 12.45 2.07
CA LYS A 178 -23.46 12.22 3.25
C LYS A 178 -23.53 10.74 3.68
N HIS A 179 -23.50 9.79 2.75
CA HIS A 179 -23.57 8.36 3.03
C HIS A 179 -22.24 7.85 3.61
N ASP A 180 -21.13 8.14 2.93
CA ASP A 180 -19.79 7.72 3.39
C ASP A 180 -19.44 8.40 4.74
N THR A 181 -19.88 9.64 4.95
CA THR A 181 -19.67 10.35 6.22
C THR A 181 -20.31 9.61 7.41
N GLN A 182 -21.49 9.02 7.24
CA GLN A 182 -22.15 8.26 8.32
C GLN A 182 -21.40 6.97 8.64
N LEU A 183 -20.90 6.28 7.62
CA LEU A 183 -20.11 5.06 7.82
C LEU A 183 -18.78 5.34 8.55
N LEU A 184 -18.18 6.48 8.27
CA LEU A 184 -16.87 6.90 8.79
C LEU A 184 -16.96 7.64 10.14
N GLU A 185 -18.16 7.99 10.59
CA GLU A 185 -18.37 8.77 11.80
C GLU A 185 -17.86 8.02 13.04
N ASN A 186 -17.02 8.69 13.86
CA ASN A 186 -16.37 8.14 15.05
C ASN A 186 -15.51 6.89 14.79
N LYS A 187 -15.10 6.64 13.54
CA LYS A 187 -14.19 5.56 13.19
C LYS A 187 -12.77 6.08 13.01
N ASN A 188 -11.82 5.15 13.06
CA ASN A 188 -10.47 5.30 12.58
C ASN A 188 -10.17 4.23 11.53
N TRP A 189 -9.11 4.49 10.76
CA TRP A 189 -8.62 3.61 9.70
C TRP A 189 -7.50 2.73 10.25
N LEU A 190 -7.79 1.43 10.37
CA LEU A 190 -6.82 0.42 10.76
C LEU A 190 -6.23 -0.22 9.51
N VAL A 191 -4.91 -0.18 9.40
CA VAL A 191 -4.15 -0.91 8.39
C VAL A 191 -3.39 -2.04 9.05
N LEU A 192 -3.50 -3.24 8.49
CA LEU A 192 -2.60 -4.37 8.77
C LEU A 192 -1.94 -4.79 7.47
N SER A 193 -0.64 -5.00 7.49
CA SER A 193 0.13 -5.28 6.30
C SER A 193 1.30 -6.20 6.57
N VAL A 194 1.55 -7.14 5.66
CA VAL A 194 2.67 -8.08 5.71
C VAL A 194 3.43 -8.01 4.39
N ILE A 195 4.74 -7.84 4.50
CA ILE A 195 5.66 -7.76 3.36
C ILE A 195 6.65 -8.93 3.45
N THR A 196 6.64 -9.80 2.46
CA THR A 196 7.55 -10.92 2.31
C THR A 196 8.76 -10.46 1.50
N LYS A 197 9.95 -10.52 2.09
CA LYS A 197 11.24 -10.21 1.43
C LYS A 197 11.74 -11.36 0.57
#